data_AF-A0A8I3AF03-F1
#
_entry.id   AF-A0A8I3AF03-F1
#
_cell.length_a   1.000
_cell.length_b   1.000
_cell.length_c   1.000
_cell.angle_alpha   90.00
_cell.angle_beta   90.00
_cell.angle_gamma   90.00
#
_symmetry.space_group_name_H-M   'P 1'
#
loop_
_entity.id
_entity.type
_entity.pdbx_description
1 polymer ?
#
loop_
_entity_poly.entity_id
_entity_poly.type
_entity_poly.pdbx_seq_one_letter_code
_entity_poly.pdbx_strand_id
1 'polypeptide(L)'
;MNTLRPRAIAYTAVQLRFALSSLTCWRIMDGDFNAQQLYQHIIDYFEAPPGAAAKVRVRGLLLWWDRKVFGPYRDISHAPEVVSSLSVARLTTQHALVEAPPAPPVVT
;
A
#
# COMPACT_ATOMS: atom_id res chain seq x y z
N MET A 1 3.01 -17.12 1.02
CA MET A 1 3.88 -16.04 0.53
C MET A 1 3.22 -15.48 -0.72
N ASN A 2 2.67 -14.26 -0.65
CA ASN A 2 2.03 -13.63 -1.81
C ASN A 2 3.13 -13.19 -2.78
N THR A 3 3.41 -13.97 -3.82
CA THR A 3 4.35 -13.54 -4.86
C THR A 3 3.83 -12.26 -5.50
N LEU A 4 4.58 -11.16 -5.34
CA LEU A 4 4.25 -9.92 -6.02
C LEU A 4 4.25 -10.08 -7.52
N ARG A 5 3.17 -9.60 -8.14
CA ARG A 5 3.04 -9.54 -9.59
C ARG A 5 3.63 -8.23 -10.09
N PRO A 6 4.52 -8.24 -11.11
CA PRO A 6 5.03 -7.02 -11.74
C PRO A 6 3.94 -6.03 -12.16
N ARG A 7 2.79 -6.55 -12.59
CA ARG A 7 1.59 -5.78 -12.92
C ARG A 7 1.05 -4.94 -11.77
N ALA A 8 1.16 -5.41 -10.53
CA ALA A 8 0.77 -4.64 -9.35
C ALA A 8 1.72 -3.43 -9.17
N ILE A 9 3.02 -3.63 -9.34
CA ILE A 9 4.02 -2.55 -9.29
C ILE A 9 3.75 -1.52 -10.39
N ALA A 10 3.50 -1.99 -11.62
CA ALA A 10 3.15 -1.12 -12.74
C ALA A 10 1.90 -0.31 -12.44
N TYR A 11 0.83 -0.94 -11.94
CA TYR A 11 -0.39 -0.25 -11.55
C TYR A 11 -0.14 0.81 -10.46
N THR A 12 0.57 0.46 -9.39
CA THR A 12 0.92 1.39 -8.30
C THR A 12 1.71 2.58 -8.83
N ALA A 13 2.66 2.38 -9.74
CA ALA A 13 3.44 3.47 -10.33
C ALA A 13 2.56 4.44 -11.14
N VAL A 14 1.61 3.93 -11.94
CA VAL A 14 0.69 4.79 -12.68
C VAL A 14 -0.25 5.54 -11.73
N GLN A 15 -0.79 4.87 -10.71
CA GLN A 15 -1.63 5.52 -9.69
C GLN A 15 -0.87 6.61 -8.93
N LEU A 16 0.38 6.35 -8.55
CA LEU A 16 1.23 7.34 -7.90
C LEU A 16 1.48 8.55 -8.79
N ARG A 17 1.79 8.35 -10.08
CA ARG A 17 1.95 9.46 -11.03
C ARG A 17 0.69 10.29 -11.14
N PHE A 18 -0.48 9.64 -11.23
CA PHE A 18 -1.77 10.34 -11.27
C PHE A 18 -1.96 11.18 -10.00
N ALA A 19 -1.73 10.61 -8.81
CA ALA A 19 -1.85 11.31 -7.54
C ALA A 19 -0.88 12.50 -7.40
N LEU A 20 0.28 12.43 -8.05
CA LEU A 20 1.29 13.51 -8.07
C LEU A 20 1.07 14.54 -9.19
N SER A 21 0.10 14.31 -10.08
CA SER A 21 -0.20 15.22 -11.18
C SER A 21 -1.32 16.20 -10.82
N SER A 22 -1.37 17.34 -11.51
CA SER A 22 -2.47 18.31 -11.38
C SER A 22 -3.76 17.86 -12.08
N LEU A 23 -3.85 16.59 -12.49
CA LEU A 23 -5.04 16.05 -13.12
C LEU A 23 -6.17 15.93 -12.13
N THR A 24 -7.35 16.39 -12.53
CA THR A 24 -8.58 16.28 -11.74
C THR A 24 -9.32 14.97 -11.97
N CYS A 25 -9.03 14.25 -13.07
CA CYS A 25 -9.62 12.97 -13.38
C CYS A 25 -8.64 12.04 -14.09
N TRP A 26 -8.87 10.74 -13.94
CA TRP A 26 -8.04 9.72 -14.57
C TRP A 26 -8.11 9.80 -16.10
N ARG A 27 -6.94 9.79 -16.76
CA ARG A 27 -6.81 9.77 -18.22
C ARG A 27 -5.64 8.89 -18.65
N ILE A 28 -5.79 8.20 -19.78
CA ILE A 28 -4.71 7.40 -20.38
C ILE A 28 -3.62 8.31 -20.96
N MET A 29 -4.04 9.39 -21.62
CA MET A 29 -3.18 10.44 -22.13
C MET A 29 -3.41 11.71 -21.34
N ASP A 30 -2.32 12.28 -20.81
CA ASP A 30 -2.31 13.55 -20.11
C ASP A 30 -1.28 14.48 -20.75
N GLY A 31 -1.73 15.21 -21.77
CA GLY A 31 -0.86 16.00 -22.64
C GLY A 31 0.16 15.11 -23.31
N ASP A 32 1.41 15.23 -22.88
CA ASP A 32 2.56 14.51 -23.43
C ASP A 32 2.83 13.17 -22.73
N PHE A 33 2.08 12.84 -21.67
CA PHE A 33 2.31 11.63 -20.90
C PHE A 33 1.29 10.53 -21.19
N ASN A 34 1.77 9.33 -21.51
CA ASN A 34 0.94 8.14 -21.72
C ASN A 34 1.06 7.15 -20.55
N ALA A 35 -0.01 7.06 -19.75
CA ALA A 35 -0.12 6.16 -18.61
C ALA A 35 -0.04 4.68 -19.02
N GLN A 36 -0.59 4.33 -20.18
CA GLN A 36 -0.53 2.98 -20.73
C GLN A 36 0.89 2.62 -21.19
N GLN A 37 1.63 3.54 -21.80
CA GLN A 37 3.03 3.30 -22.15
C GLN A 37 3.88 3.10 -20.89
N LEU A 38 3.73 3.94 -19.86
CA LEU A 38 4.44 3.73 -18.59
C LEU A 38 4.16 2.33 -18.02
N TYR A 39 2.88 1.93 -18.00
CA TYR A 39 2.48 0.62 -17.51
C TYR A 39 3.15 -0.51 -18.30
N GLN A 40 3.14 -0.43 -19.63
CA GLN A 40 3.76 -1.42 -20.52
C GLN A 40 5.28 -1.47 -20.33
N HIS A 41 5.96 -0.32 -20.28
CA HIS A 41 7.41 -0.28 -20.07
C HIS A 41 7.84 -0.90 -18.74
N ILE A 42 7.07 -0.68 -17.67
CA ILE A 42 7.34 -1.32 -16.38
C ILE A 42 7.15 -2.84 -16.52
N ILE A 43 6.06 -3.30 -17.13
CA ILE A 43 5.85 -4.73 -17.36
C ILE A 43 6.99 -5.35 -18.16
N ASP A 44 7.38 -4.74 -19.27
CA ASP A 44 8.43 -5.24 -20.15
C ASP A 44 9.77 -5.35 -19.40
N TYR A 45 10.07 -4.39 -18.52
CA TYR A 45 11.26 -4.46 -17.67
C TYR A 45 11.29 -5.70 -16.76
N PHE A 46 10.14 -6.08 -16.18
CA PHE A 46 10.04 -7.20 -15.25
C PHE A 46 9.77 -8.55 -15.93
N GLU A 47 8.94 -8.58 -16.98
CA GLU A 47 8.49 -9.81 -17.65
C GLU A 47 9.38 -10.20 -18.85
N ALA A 48 10.06 -9.23 -19.50
CA ALA A 48 10.91 -9.47 -20.68
C ALA A 48 12.39 -9.00 -20.52
N PRO A 49 13.11 -9.39 -19.46
CA PRO A 49 14.51 -8.97 -19.26
C PRO A 49 15.47 -9.55 -20.32
N PRO A 50 16.39 -8.72 -20.90
CA PRO A 50 17.27 -9.11 -22.01
C PRO A 50 18.50 -9.90 -21.55
N GLY A 51 18.29 -11.07 -20.93
CA GLY A 51 19.34 -12.03 -20.59
C GLY A 51 19.41 -12.46 -19.12
N ALA A 52 20.32 -13.38 -18.82
CA ALA A 52 20.41 -14.02 -17.50
C ALA A 52 20.75 -13.03 -16.36
N ALA A 53 21.70 -12.11 -16.59
CA ALA A 53 22.06 -11.11 -15.60
C ALA A 53 20.88 -10.17 -15.26
N ALA A 54 20.10 -9.79 -16.26
CA ALA A 54 18.91 -8.97 -16.08
C ALA A 54 17.82 -9.72 -15.28
N LYS A 55 17.60 -11.02 -15.56
CA LYS A 55 16.68 -11.88 -14.79
C LYS A 55 17.04 -11.96 -13.31
N VAL A 56 18.33 -12.07 -12.98
CA VAL A 56 18.79 -12.10 -11.59
C VAL A 56 18.49 -10.78 -10.88
N ARG A 57 18.76 -9.64 -11.52
CA ARG A 57 18.43 -8.31 -10.97
C ARG A 57 16.94 -8.13 -10.75
N VAL A 58 16.13 -8.48 -11.75
CA VAL A 58 14.66 -8.43 -11.67
C VAL A 58 14.14 -9.27 -10.51
N ARG A 59 14.65 -10.49 -10.33
CA ARG A 59 14.26 -11.37 -9.21
C ARG A 59 14.64 -10.76 -7.86
N GLY A 60 15.84 -10.19 -7.74
CA GLY A 60 16.27 -9.49 -6.54
C GLY A 60 15.40 -8.27 -6.21
N LEU A 61 15.01 -7.52 -7.24
CA LEU A 61 14.14 -6.36 -7.10
C LEU A 61 12.73 -6.75 -6.64
N LEU A 62 12.12 -7.78 -7.25
CA LEU A 62 10.81 -8.28 -6.82
C LEU A 62 10.84 -8.77 -5.36
N LEU A 63 11.90 -9.46 -4.96
CA LEU A 63 12.10 -9.89 -3.58
C LEU A 63 12.25 -8.71 -2.61
N TRP A 64 12.91 -7.63 -3.05
CA TRP A 64 13.03 -6.41 -2.25
C TRP A 64 11.67 -5.73 -2.04
N TRP A 65 10.88 -5.58 -3.11
CA TRP A 65 9.51 -5.02 -3.04
C TRP A 65 8.62 -5.84 -2.11
N ASP A 66 8.70 -7.17 -2.23
CA ASP A 66 7.95 -8.11 -1.39
C ASP A 66 8.38 -8.05 0.07
N ARG A 67 9.62 -7.68 0.38
CA ARG A 67 10.08 -7.58 1.78
C ARG A 67 9.84 -6.21 2.41
N LYS A 68 9.88 -5.14 1.61
CA LYS A 68 9.93 -3.77 2.13
C LYS A 68 8.62 -3.01 1.97
N VAL A 69 7.86 -3.31 0.93
CA VAL A 69 6.65 -2.53 0.59
C VAL A 69 5.39 -3.34 0.82
N PHE A 70 5.38 -4.58 0.34
CA PHE A 70 4.17 -5.43 0.36
C PHE A 70 4.29 -6.65 1.26
N GLY A 71 5.42 -6.80 1.96
CA GLY A 71 5.63 -7.91 2.85
C GLY A 71 4.63 -7.92 3.99
N PRO A 72 4.40 -9.07 4.64
CA PRO A 72 3.69 -9.06 5.89
C PRO A 72 4.34 -7.98 6.74
N TYR A 73 3.51 -7.02 7.17
CA TYR A 73 3.92 -5.99 8.10
C TYR A 73 4.76 -6.72 9.13
N ARG A 74 6.09 -6.47 9.14
CA ARG A 74 6.85 -6.81 10.34
C ARG A 74 6.06 -6.07 11.37
N ASP A 75 5.42 -6.80 12.26
CA ASP A 75 4.80 -6.23 13.43
C ASP A 75 5.84 -5.24 13.93
N ILE A 76 5.61 -3.96 13.66
CA ILE A 76 6.23 -2.93 14.44
C ILE A 76 5.45 -3.16 15.72
N SER A 77 5.90 -4.14 16.50
CA SER A 77 5.44 -4.42 17.84
C SER A 77 5.83 -3.16 18.58
N HIS A 78 5.03 -2.12 18.36
CA HIS A 78 5.06 -0.92 19.13
C HIS A 78 4.83 -1.44 20.53
N ALA A 79 5.79 -1.16 21.40
CA ALA A 79 5.62 -1.49 22.79
C ALA A 79 4.23 -0.98 23.23
N PRO A 80 3.49 -1.73 24.04
CA PRO A 80 2.07 -1.48 24.30
C PRO A 80 1.80 -0.03 24.72
N GLU A 81 2.77 0.65 25.34
CA GLU A 81 2.73 2.08 25.62
C GLU A 81 2.55 2.95 24.37
N VAL A 82 3.24 2.66 23.26
CA VAL A 82 3.15 3.44 22.02
C VAL A 82 1.80 3.19 21.35
N VAL A 83 1.31 1.94 21.34
CA VAL A 83 -0.02 1.61 20.80
C VAL A 83 -1.13 2.37 21.53
N SER A 84 -1.04 2.48 22.85
CA SER A 84 -1.99 3.25 23.67
C SER A 84 -2.01 4.75 23.34
N SER A 85 -0.91 5.28 22.82
CA SER A 85 -0.77 6.70 22.45
C SER A 85 -1.29 7.04 21.05
N LEU A 86 -1.56 6.04 20.21
CA LEU A 86 -2.04 6.25 18.84
C LEU A 86 -3.47 6.78 18.82
N SER A 87 -3.78 7.60 17.80
CA SER A 87 -5.11 8.17 17.60
C SER A 87 -6.21 7.12 17.49
N VAL A 88 -5.90 5.96 16.89
CA VAL A 88 -6.83 4.85 16.71
C VAL A 88 -7.21 4.20 18.05
N ALA A 89 -6.27 4.04 18.99
CA ALA A 89 -6.56 3.49 20.31
C ALA A 89 -7.55 4.39 21.08
N ARG A 90 -7.38 5.71 20.98
CA ARG A 90 -8.31 6.69 21.59
C ARG A 90 -9.72 6.57 21.01
N LEU A 91 -9.84 6.39 19.69
CA LEU A 91 -11.13 6.23 19.02
C LEU A 91 -11.84 4.94 19.46
N THR A 92 -11.11 3.84 19.61
CA THR A 92 -11.68 2.57 20.12
C THR A 92 -12.21 2.72 21.55
N THR A 93 -11.48 3.42 22.42
CA THR A 93 -11.96 3.73 23.78
C THR A 93 -13.22 4.59 23.77
N GLN A 94 -13.29 5.60 22.90
CA GLN A 94 -14.49 6.45 22.79
C GLN A 94 -15.71 5.64 22.33
N HIS A 95 -15.56 4.76 21.35
CA HIS A 95 -16.64 3.90 20.90
C HIS A 95 -17.12 2.95 22.00
N ALA A 96 -16.20 2.36 22.77
CA ALA A 96 -16.56 1.48 23.89
C ALA A 96 -17.30 2.21 25.02
N LEU A 97 -17.00 3.50 25.26
CA LEU A 97 -17.73 4.33 26.21
C LEU A 97 -19.13 4.69 25.73
N VAL A 98 -19.31 4.86 24.42
CA VAL A 98 -20.61 5.15 23.80
C VAL A 98 -21.51 3.91 23.80
N GLU A 99 -20.93 2.71 23.68
CA GLU A 99 -21.67 1.44 23.61
C GLU A 99 -22.00 0.83 25.00
N ALA A 100 -21.50 1.42 26.08
CA ALA A 100 -21.79 0.94 27.43
C ALA A 100 -23.30 1.11 27.79
N PRO A 101 -23.99 0.06 28.27
CA PRO A 101 -25.40 0.14 28.61
C PRO A 101 -25.64 1.11 29.78
N PRO A 102 -26.77 1.86 29.79
CA PRO A 102 -27.07 2.79 30.87
C PRO A 102 -27.16 2.05 32.21
N ALA A 103 -26.52 2.60 33.23
CA ALA A 103 -26.54 2.04 34.59
C ALA A 103 -27.99 1.81 35.05
N PRO A 104 -28.30 0.67 35.69
CA PRO A 104 -29.66 0.38 36.13
C PRO A 104 -30.13 1.47 37.11
N PRO A 105 -31.39 1.91 37.00
CA PRO A 105 -31.91 2.96 37.88
C PRO A 105 -31.88 2.46 39.33
N VAL A 106 -31.29 3.27 40.21
CA VAL A 106 -31.33 3.08 41.65
C VAL A 106 -32.77 3.32 42.10
N VAL A 107 -33.48 2.24 42.44
CA VAL A 107 -34.83 2.31 43.01
C VAL A 107 -34.69 2.49 44.53
N THR A 108 -35.02 3.69 45.02
CA THR A 108 -35.30 3.98 46.45
C THR A 108 -36.73 3.63 46.81
#